data_AF-A0A285VFL3-F1
#
_entry.id   AF-A0A285VFL3-F1
#
_cell.length_a   1.000
_cell.length_b   1.000
_cell.length_c   1.000
_cell.angle_alpha   90.00
_cell.angle_beta   90.00
_cell.angle_gamma   90.00
#
_symmetry.space_group_name_H-M   'P 1'
#
loop_
_entity.id
_entity.type
_entity.pdbx_description
1 polymer ?
#
loop_
_entity_poly.entity_id
_entity_poly.type
_entity_poly.pdbx_seq_one_letter_code
_entity_poly.pdbx_strand_id
1 'polypeptide(L)'
;MSRTVIVAAVASLVLAGCTGSTEPSQPPTSEDALTTTSPVTEEAAVTSEAAPTTEEPEETEEPAAFPQTETGAEGFVAYYVETLNGVHVGKQDIKTLRALSEETCQTCQAFADVAEASPFGGPYMQFISGSPVLVGDEAVVETVLEQESDGSTVDSVFTLTWGDDEWRVSKIQAAGR
;
A
#
# COMPACT_ATOMS: atom_id res chain seq x y z
N MET A 1 9.99 26.85 35.74
CA MET A 1 10.94 27.79 35.12
C MET A 1 12.34 27.18 35.21
N SER A 2 12.83 26.63 34.11
CA SER A 2 14.26 26.32 33.93
C SER A 2 14.57 26.57 32.45
N ARG A 3 15.47 27.52 32.19
CA ARG A 3 15.95 27.97 30.87
C ARG A 3 17.35 27.43 30.65
N THR A 4 17.66 26.84 29.49
CA THR A 4 19.04 26.79 28.95
C THR A 4 19.01 26.39 27.46
N VAL A 5 19.17 27.35 26.52
CA VAL A 5 20.39 27.77 25.78
C VAL A 5 20.64 26.97 24.50
N ILE A 6 20.57 27.70 23.38
CA ILE A 6 20.84 27.33 21.99
C ILE A 6 22.34 27.42 21.70
N VAL A 7 22.91 26.47 20.96
CA VAL A 7 24.20 26.63 20.27
C VAL A 7 24.06 26.13 18.83
N ALA A 8 24.28 27.04 17.89
CA ALA A 8 24.31 26.82 16.45
C ALA A 8 25.72 26.42 15.99
N ALA A 9 25.81 25.53 15.00
CA ALA A 9 27.02 25.28 14.21
C ALA A 9 26.66 25.17 12.73
N VAL A 10 27.43 25.87 11.90
CA VAL A 10 27.24 26.13 10.47
C VAL A 10 28.36 25.46 9.66
N ALA A 11 28.07 25.12 8.39
CA ALA A 11 28.98 24.78 7.27
C ALA A 11 29.42 23.31 7.17
N SER A 12 29.51 22.65 5.99
CA SER A 12 29.77 23.16 4.63
C SER A 12 29.21 22.22 3.54
N LEU A 13 28.70 22.81 2.46
CA LEU A 13 28.34 22.15 1.19
C LEU A 13 29.60 21.84 0.37
N VAL A 14 29.64 20.65 -0.25
CA VAL A 14 30.55 20.36 -1.36
C VAL A 14 29.76 19.65 -2.46
N LEU A 15 29.41 20.36 -3.53
CA LEU A 15 28.85 19.80 -4.76
C LEU A 15 29.99 19.50 -5.73
N ALA A 16 30.16 18.23 -6.06
CA ALA A 16 30.93 17.73 -7.20
C ALA A 16 30.12 16.56 -7.78
N GLY A 17 29.86 16.38 -9.07
CA GLY A 17 30.17 17.09 -10.30
C GLY A 17 29.71 16.14 -11.41
N CYS A 18 28.65 16.51 -12.14
CA CYS A 18 28.12 15.73 -13.26
C CYS A 18 29.10 15.72 -14.43
N THR A 19 29.46 14.54 -14.95
CA THR A 19 29.97 14.41 -16.31
C THR A 19 29.51 13.10 -16.97
N GLY A 20 28.53 13.23 -17.88
CA GLY A 20 28.36 12.46 -19.14
C GLY A 20 28.20 10.93 -19.08
N SER A 21 27.73 10.23 -20.10
CA SER A 21 27.17 10.55 -21.41
C SER A 21 26.75 9.19 -22.00
N THR A 22 25.73 9.22 -22.87
CA THR A 22 25.52 8.33 -24.02
C THR A 22 24.35 7.35 -24.03
N GLU A 23 23.83 7.29 -25.24
CA GLU A 23 22.55 6.93 -25.84
C GLU A 23 22.00 5.50 -25.69
N PRO A 24 20.70 5.32 -26.05
CA PRO A 24 19.94 4.10 -25.84
C PRO A 24 20.29 3.03 -26.87
N SER A 25 20.46 1.80 -26.41
CA SER A 25 20.57 0.64 -27.29
C SER A 25 19.19 0.14 -27.73
N GLN A 26 19.08 -0.12 -29.03
CA GLN A 26 17.89 -0.50 -29.77
C GLN A 26 17.25 -1.81 -29.27
N PRO A 27 15.93 -1.99 -29.45
CA PRO A 27 15.25 -3.23 -29.07
C PRO A 27 15.61 -4.38 -30.03
N PRO A 28 15.80 -5.62 -29.54
CA PRO A 28 15.75 -6.78 -30.41
C PRO A 28 14.30 -7.08 -30.81
N THR A 29 14.02 -6.95 -32.10
CA THR A 29 12.95 -7.70 -32.78
C THR A 29 13.27 -9.18 -32.71
N SER A 30 12.34 -10.00 -32.20
CA SER A 30 12.32 -11.43 -32.46
C SER A 30 10.91 -11.80 -32.88
N GLU A 31 10.77 -11.99 -34.18
CA GLU A 31 9.75 -12.83 -34.79
C GLU A 31 9.87 -14.21 -34.15
N ASP A 32 8.78 -14.70 -33.55
CA ASP A 32 8.65 -16.12 -33.31
C ASP A 32 7.33 -16.64 -33.88
N ALA A 33 7.47 -17.73 -34.61
CA ALA A 33 6.58 -18.20 -35.63
C ALA A 33 5.43 -18.99 -34.99
N LEU A 34 4.21 -18.47 -35.07
CA LEU A 34 3.01 -19.26 -34.78
C LEU A 34 2.73 -20.20 -35.96
N THR A 35 3.15 -21.45 -35.79
CA THR A 35 2.69 -22.57 -36.63
C THR A 35 1.82 -23.50 -35.78
N THR A 36 0.73 -23.99 -36.38
CA THR A 36 0.18 -25.36 -36.25
C THR A 36 -1.22 -25.50 -35.62
N THR A 37 -2.22 -25.56 -36.52
CA THR A 37 -3.24 -26.64 -36.65
C THR A 37 -4.53 -26.59 -35.82
N SER A 38 -5.65 -26.37 -36.53
CA SER A 38 -7.00 -26.95 -36.28
C SER A 38 -7.11 -28.29 -37.04
N PRO A 39 -8.19 -29.13 -36.98
CA PRO A 39 -9.48 -29.03 -36.26
C PRO A 39 -10.02 -30.40 -35.68
N VAL A 40 -11.33 -30.45 -35.37
CA VAL A 40 -12.25 -31.61 -35.18
C VAL A 40 -12.10 -32.38 -33.84
N THR A 41 -13.11 -32.90 -33.10
CA THR A 41 -14.41 -33.52 -33.40
C THR A 41 -15.24 -33.65 -32.10
N GLU A 42 -16.52 -33.26 -32.16
CA GLU A 42 -17.72 -33.99 -31.72
C GLU A 42 -17.59 -35.04 -30.59
N GLU A 43 -18.32 -34.86 -29.47
CA GLU A 43 -19.05 -35.98 -28.87
C GLU A 43 -20.11 -35.56 -27.83
N ALA A 44 -21.21 -36.31 -27.88
CA ALA A 44 -22.09 -36.71 -26.79
C ALA A 44 -23.05 -35.68 -26.16
N ALA A 45 -24.29 -35.74 -26.64
CA ALA A 45 -25.47 -35.51 -25.82
C ALA A 45 -25.48 -36.46 -24.62
N VAL A 46 -25.57 -35.91 -23.41
CA VAL A 46 -25.91 -36.66 -22.19
C VAL A 46 -27.13 -35.99 -21.56
N THR A 47 -28.26 -36.70 -21.61
CA THR A 47 -29.42 -36.40 -20.79
C THR A 47 -29.16 -36.95 -19.39
N SER A 48 -29.30 -36.10 -18.37
CA SER A 48 -29.61 -36.52 -17.00
C SER A 48 -30.25 -35.34 -16.29
N GLU A 49 -31.55 -35.46 -16.13
CA GLU A 49 -32.40 -34.61 -15.32
C GLU A 49 -31.99 -34.81 -13.85
N ALA A 50 -31.11 -33.95 -13.35
CA ALA A 50 -30.86 -33.82 -11.92
C ALA A 50 -31.95 -32.92 -11.34
N ALA A 51 -32.68 -33.45 -10.35
CA ALA A 51 -33.62 -32.65 -9.58
C ALA A 51 -32.88 -31.43 -8.98
N PRO A 52 -33.37 -30.19 -9.12
CA PRO A 52 -32.80 -29.08 -8.39
C PRO A 52 -33.06 -29.28 -6.90
N THR A 53 -32.07 -29.81 -6.20
CA THR A 53 -31.89 -29.52 -4.77
C THR A 53 -31.86 -28.00 -4.68
N THR A 54 -32.85 -27.43 -4.00
CA THR A 54 -32.80 -26.03 -3.57
C THR A 54 -31.68 -25.96 -2.53
N GLU A 55 -30.46 -25.75 -2.99
CA GLU A 55 -29.41 -25.22 -2.14
C GLU A 55 -29.81 -23.77 -1.86
N GLU A 56 -30.11 -23.50 -0.59
CA GLU A 56 -30.14 -22.16 -0.05
C GLU A 56 -28.84 -21.48 -0.51
N PRO A 57 -28.88 -20.24 -1.02
CA PRO A 57 -27.65 -19.58 -1.44
C PRO A 57 -26.72 -19.55 -0.24
N GLU A 58 -25.59 -20.26 -0.32
CA GLU A 58 -24.47 -19.95 0.56
C GLU A 58 -24.24 -18.45 0.40
N GLU A 59 -24.32 -17.74 1.51
CA GLU A 59 -23.92 -16.34 1.58
C GLU A 59 -22.42 -16.35 1.25
N THR A 60 -22.10 -16.23 -0.04
CA THR A 60 -20.73 -16.20 -0.52
C THR A 60 -20.09 -14.96 0.09
N GLU A 61 -19.38 -15.14 1.21
CA GLU A 61 -18.54 -14.09 1.78
C GLU A 61 -17.62 -13.60 0.67
N GLU A 62 -17.75 -12.32 0.30
CA GLU A 62 -16.84 -11.73 -0.66
C GLU A 62 -15.42 -11.78 -0.07
N PRO A 63 -14.41 -12.22 -0.83
CA PRO A 63 -13.08 -12.34 -0.29
C PRO A 63 -12.58 -10.97 0.15
N ALA A 64 -11.98 -10.91 1.34
CA ALA A 64 -11.28 -9.73 1.82
C ALA A 64 -10.33 -9.17 0.75
N ALA A 65 -10.40 -7.87 0.49
CA ALA A 65 -9.55 -7.22 -0.52
C ALA A 65 -8.05 -7.42 -0.25
N PHE A 66 -7.69 -7.56 1.03
CA PHE A 66 -6.35 -7.86 1.51
C PHE A 66 -6.45 -9.05 2.47
N PRO A 67 -6.05 -10.27 2.10
CA PRO A 67 -6.21 -11.44 2.98
C PRO A 67 -5.31 -11.35 4.23
N GLN A 68 -5.64 -12.11 5.28
CA GLN A 68 -4.83 -12.24 6.51
C GLN A 68 -3.52 -13.01 6.26
N THR A 69 -2.62 -12.37 5.53
CA THR A 69 -1.31 -12.90 5.14
C THR A 69 -0.29 -11.77 5.21
N GLU A 70 0.99 -12.10 5.25
CA GLU A 70 2.07 -11.12 5.19
C GLU A 70 1.97 -10.22 3.95
N THR A 71 1.75 -10.81 2.77
CA THR A 71 1.55 -10.05 1.52
C THR A 71 0.30 -9.17 1.56
N GLY A 72 -0.79 -9.65 2.17
CA GLY A 72 -2.00 -8.86 2.35
C GLY A 72 -1.79 -7.66 3.29
N ALA A 73 -1.07 -7.86 4.39
CA ALA A 73 -0.70 -6.80 5.32
C ALA A 73 0.18 -5.73 4.66
N GLU A 74 1.21 -6.12 3.89
CA GLU A 74 2.04 -5.17 3.13
C GLU A 74 1.21 -4.40 2.10
N GLY A 75 0.39 -5.10 1.32
CA GLY A 75 -0.50 -4.50 0.33
C GLY A 75 -1.49 -3.51 0.95
N PHE A 76 -2.02 -3.83 2.14
CA PHE A 76 -2.90 -2.93 2.88
C PHE A 76 -2.17 -1.66 3.32
N VAL A 77 -0.91 -1.75 3.80
CA VAL A 77 -0.13 -0.56 4.17
C VAL A 77 0.16 0.33 2.97
N ALA A 78 0.52 -0.26 1.82
CA ALA A 78 0.70 0.50 0.59
C ALA A 78 -0.60 1.23 0.19
N TYR A 79 -1.75 0.56 0.29
CA TYR A 79 -3.06 1.15 0.04
C TYR A 79 -3.44 2.25 1.04
N TYR A 80 -3.10 2.10 2.32
CA TYR A 80 -3.28 3.15 3.33
C TYR A 80 -2.50 4.42 2.95
N VAL A 81 -1.23 4.28 2.56
CA VAL A 81 -0.37 5.41 2.13
C VAL A 81 -0.93 6.06 0.88
N GLU A 82 -1.37 5.28 -0.11
CA GLU A 82 -2.02 5.80 -1.32
C GLU A 82 -3.29 6.58 -0.97
N THR A 83 -4.12 6.05 -0.08
CA THR A 83 -5.36 6.70 0.37
C THR A 83 -5.05 8.02 1.07
N LEU A 84 -4.06 8.04 1.97
CA LEU A 84 -3.60 9.25 2.65
C LEU A 84 -3.19 10.34 1.63
N ASN A 85 -2.37 9.98 0.64
CA ASN A 85 -2.01 10.90 -0.44
C ASN A 85 -3.25 11.36 -1.22
N GLY A 86 -4.14 10.43 -1.55
CA GLY A 86 -5.39 10.67 -2.26
C GLY A 86 -6.25 11.72 -1.57
N VAL A 87 -6.34 11.69 -0.24
CA VAL A 87 -7.07 12.69 0.54
C VAL A 87 -6.38 14.05 0.45
N HIS A 88 -5.05 14.12 0.59
CA HIS A 88 -4.31 15.39 0.48
C HIS A 88 -4.41 16.07 -0.89
N VAL A 89 -4.66 15.29 -1.96
CA VAL A 89 -4.90 15.82 -3.32
C VAL A 89 -6.39 15.95 -3.69
N GLY A 90 -7.31 15.67 -2.77
CA GLY A 90 -8.75 15.76 -3.00
C GLY A 90 -9.31 14.70 -3.96
N LYS A 91 -8.62 13.57 -4.13
CA LYS A 91 -9.05 12.42 -4.95
C LYS A 91 -9.72 11.30 -4.15
N GLN A 92 -9.58 11.31 -2.82
CA GLN A 92 -10.18 10.33 -1.91
C GLN A 92 -10.97 11.06 -0.81
N ASP A 93 -12.00 10.39 -0.29
CA ASP A 93 -12.79 10.89 0.84
C ASP A 93 -12.02 10.66 2.15
N ILE A 94 -12.03 11.66 3.04
CA ILE A 94 -11.40 11.56 4.36
C ILE A 94 -11.97 10.40 5.19
N LYS A 95 -13.26 10.06 5.01
CA LYS A 95 -13.91 8.93 5.67
C LYS A 95 -13.29 7.60 5.28
N THR A 96 -12.86 7.46 4.02
CA THR A 96 -12.14 6.26 3.57
C THR A 96 -10.84 6.12 4.36
N LEU A 97 -10.04 7.18 4.47
CA LEU A 97 -8.81 7.14 5.26
C LEU A 97 -9.07 6.78 6.73
N ARG A 98 -10.10 7.38 7.35
CA ARG A 98 -10.43 7.09 8.76
C ARG A 98 -10.88 5.63 8.95
N ALA A 99 -11.60 5.04 8.00
CA ALA A 99 -12.04 3.65 8.06
C ALA A 99 -10.87 2.66 8.00
N LEU A 100 -9.74 3.01 7.38
CA LEU A 100 -8.56 2.14 7.33
C LEU A 100 -7.75 2.11 8.64
N SER A 101 -8.17 2.84 9.66
CA SER A 101 -7.48 2.92 10.94
C SER A 101 -8.41 2.62 12.11
N GLU A 102 -7.87 2.05 13.17
CA GLU A 102 -8.57 2.01 14.44
C GLU A 102 -8.70 3.42 15.03
N GLU A 103 -9.76 3.64 15.82
CA GLU A 103 -9.96 4.89 16.56
C GLU A 103 -8.84 5.16 17.58
N THR A 104 -8.15 4.11 18.02
CA THR A 104 -7.03 4.16 18.97
C THR A 104 -5.72 4.61 18.33
N CYS A 105 -5.60 4.58 16.99
CA CYS A 105 -4.39 4.98 16.28
C CYS A 105 -4.22 6.51 16.25
N GLN A 106 -3.55 7.06 17.25
CA GLN A 106 -3.35 8.52 17.38
C GLN A 106 -2.66 9.15 16.17
N THR A 107 -1.64 8.50 15.61
CA THR A 107 -0.94 8.99 14.41
C THR A 107 -1.87 9.01 13.19
N CYS A 108 -2.72 7.98 13.05
CA CYS A 108 -3.71 7.92 11.96
C CYS A 108 -4.73 9.05 12.07
N GLN A 109 -5.24 9.32 13.27
CA GLN A 109 -6.16 10.44 13.51
C GLN A 109 -5.48 11.78 13.21
N ALA A 110 -4.23 11.96 13.63
CA ALA A 110 -3.48 13.18 13.33
C ALA A 110 -3.29 13.40 11.82
N PHE A 111 -3.01 12.34 11.05
CA PHE A 111 -2.93 12.45 9.59
C PHE A 111 -4.28 12.83 8.97
N ALA A 112 -5.36 12.19 9.39
CA ALA A 112 -6.70 12.51 8.91
C ALA A 112 -7.10 13.96 9.23
N ASP A 113 -6.85 14.42 10.45
CA ASP A 113 -7.17 15.78 10.90
C ASP A 113 -6.37 16.84 10.13
N VAL A 114 -5.08 16.59 9.86
CA VAL A 114 -4.26 17.49 9.04
C VAL A 114 -4.76 17.52 7.60
N ALA A 115 -5.10 16.36 7.02
CA ALA A 115 -5.61 16.28 5.66
C ALA A 115 -6.95 17.02 5.50
N GLU A 116 -7.81 16.96 6.51
CA GLU A 116 -9.10 17.66 6.54
C GLU A 116 -8.92 19.18 6.73
N ALA A 117 -8.05 19.60 7.66
CA ALA A 117 -7.86 21.01 7.97
C ALA A 117 -7.01 21.77 6.94
N SER A 118 -6.05 21.09 6.30
CA SER A 118 -5.04 21.73 5.45
C SER A 118 -4.50 20.74 4.39
N PRO A 119 -5.29 20.41 3.36
CA PRO A 119 -4.81 19.57 2.27
C PRO A 119 -3.62 20.24 1.55
N PHE A 120 -2.59 19.45 1.24
CA PHE A 120 -1.34 19.97 0.66
C PHE A 120 -1.45 20.23 -0.85
N GLY A 121 -2.45 19.66 -1.53
CA GLY A 121 -2.62 19.78 -2.98
C GLY A 121 -1.63 18.93 -3.80
N GLY A 122 -0.81 18.11 -3.14
CA GLY A 122 0.12 17.16 -3.74
C GLY A 122 0.22 15.88 -2.90
N PRO A 123 0.79 14.80 -3.46
CA PRO A 123 1.13 13.62 -2.67
C PRO A 123 2.14 14.00 -1.58
N TYR A 124 2.06 13.33 -0.45
CA TYR A 124 2.88 13.59 0.73
C TYR A 124 4.08 12.64 0.80
N MET A 125 3.86 11.36 0.46
CA MET A 125 4.88 10.31 0.59
C MET A 125 4.63 9.14 -0.37
N GLN A 126 5.67 8.43 -0.75
CA GLN A 126 5.60 7.22 -1.56
C GLN A 126 5.95 6.00 -0.72
N PHE A 127 5.18 4.92 -0.85
CA PHE A 127 5.54 3.62 -0.30
C PHE A 127 6.63 2.99 -1.18
N ILE A 128 7.80 2.67 -0.61
CA ILE A 128 8.92 2.07 -1.35
C ILE A 128 8.98 0.55 -1.13
N SER A 129 8.89 0.10 0.13
CA SER A 129 8.95 -1.32 0.49
C SER A 129 8.37 -1.56 1.87
N GLY A 130 7.84 -2.76 2.09
CA GLY A 130 7.47 -3.28 3.40
C GLY A 130 8.20 -4.58 3.76
N SER A 131 8.28 -4.87 5.04
CA SER A 131 8.74 -6.15 5.59
C SER A 131 7.75 -6.58 6.67
N PRO A 132 6.66 -7.27 6.26
CA PRO A 132 5.61 -7.71 7.17
C PRO A 132 6.06 -8.90 8.03
N VAL A 133 5.61 -8.92 9.27
CA VAL A 133 5.67 -10.07 10.18
C VAL A 133 4.28 -10.29 10.75
N LEU A 134 3.70 -11.46 10.49
CA LEU A 134 2.37 -11.83 10.98
C LEU A 134 2.47 -12.58 12.32
N VAL A 135 1.68 -12.16 13.31
CA VAL A 135 1.60 -12.79 14.64
C VAL A 135 0.12 -12.89 15.06
N GLY A 136 -0.51 -14.03 14.76
CA GLY A 136 -1.94 -14.22 15.03
C GLY A 136 -2.78 -13.22 14.22
N ASP A 137 -3.61 -12.44 14.91
CA ASP A 137 -4.48 -11.42 14.31
C ASP A 137 -3.80 -10.05 14.18
N GLU A 138 -2.49 -9.96 14.43
CA GLU A 138 -1.72 -8.73 14.26
C GLU A 138 -0.65 -8.90 13.19
N ALA A 139 -0.36 -7.83 12.46
CA ALA A 139 0.81 -7.75 11.60
C ALA A 139 1.64 -6.50 11.95
N VAL A 140 2.96 -6.65 11.95
CA VAL A 140 3.90 -5.53 12.06
C VAL A 140 4.60 -5.39 10.73
N VAL A 141 4.46 -4.24 10.08
CA VAL A 141 5.07 -3.94 8.79
C VAL A 141 6.10 -2.84 8.98
N GLU A 142 7.38 -3.20 8.94
CA GLU A 142 8.47 -2.22 8.81
C GLU A 142 8.46 -1.70 7.38
N THR A 143 8.51 -0.38 7.20
CA THR A 143 8.31 0.28 5.90
C THR A 143 9.37 1.32 5.66
N VAL A 144 9.73 1.47 4.38
CA VAL A 144 10.49 2.62 3.88
C VAL A 144 9.52 3.49 3.09
N LEU A 145 9.36 4.73 3.54
CA LEU A 145 8.54 5.73 2.86
C LEU A 145 9.45 6.83 2.32
N GLU A 146 9.28 7.25 1.08
CA GLU A 146 9.98 8.41 0.52
C GLU A 146 9.09 9.66 0.63
N GLN A 147 9.62 10.78 1.12
CA GLN A 147 8.89 12.03 1.13
C GLN A 147 8.95 12.69 -0.25
N GLU A 148 7.79 13.07 -0.79
CA GLU A 148 7.71 13.70 -2.12
C GLU A 148 8.33 15.11 -2.16
N SER A 149 8.45 15.76 -1.02
CA SER A 149 8.95 17.14 -0.92
C SER A 149 10.46 17.26 -1.16
N ASP A 150 11.24 16.27 -0.73
CA ASP A 150 12.71 16.33 -0.73
C ASP A 150 13.40 15.00 -1.10
N GLY A 151 12.64 13.93 -1.35
CA GLY A 151 13.16 12.60 -1.67
C GLY A 151 13.80 11.89 -0.48
N SER A 152 13.66 12.40 0.74
CA SER A 152 14.21 11.76 1.93
C SER A 152 13.39 10.54 2.30
N THR A 153 14.06 9.44 2.62
CA THR A 153 13.41 8.23 3.13
C THR A 153 13.17 8.33 4.64
N VAL A 154 12.03 7.83 5.10
CA VAL A 154 11.62 7.71 6.49
C VAL A 154 11.24 6.26 6.75
N ASP A 155 11.97 5.63 7.67
CA ASP A 155 11.64 4.30 8.15
C ASP A 155 10.47 4.42 9.15
N SER A 156 9.39 3.69 8.89
CA SER A 156 8.19 3.68 9.73
C SER A 156 7.74 2.26 10.02
N VAL A 157 7.06 2.05 11.14
CA VAL A 157 6.48 0.76 11.52
C VAL A 157 4.97 0.94 11.64
N PHE A 158 4.24 0.15 10.85
CA PHE A 158 2.79 0.04 10.91
C PHE A 158 2.43 -1.21 11.72
N THR A 159 1.60 -1.05 12.73
CA THR A 159 0.93 -2.19 13.39
C THR A 159 -0.48 -2.27 12.86
N LEU A 160 -0.85 -3.45 12.38
CA LEU A 160 -2.15 -3.77 11.85
C LEU A 160 -2.86 -4.77 12.76
N THR A 161 -4.17 -4.69 12.81
CA THR A 161 -5.07 -5.65 13.43
C THR A 161 -6.00 -6.21 12.38
N TRP A 162 -6.23 -7.52 12.42
CA TRP A 162 -7.19 -8.24 11.61
C TRP A 162 -8.49 -8.39 12.39
N GLY A 163 -9.60 -8.01 11.79
CA GLY A 163 -10.93 -8.19 12.37
C GLY A 163 -12.00 -7.83 11.36
N ASP A 164 -13.18 -8.45 11.49
CA ASP A 164 -14.30 -8.27 10.53
C ASP A 164 -13.86 -8.50 9.07
N ASP A 165 -12.97 -9.48 8.87
CA ASP A 165 -12.35 -9.83 7.58
C ASP A 165 -11.61 -8.67 6.87
N GLU A 166 -11.11 -7.71 7.64
CA GLU A 166 -10.30 -6.61 7.12
C GLU A 166 -9.12 -6.24 8.03
N TRP A 167 -8.07 -5.70 7.41
CA TRP A 167 -6.97 -5.06 8.13
C TRP A 167 -7.36 -3.65 8.56
N ARG A 168 -6.93 -3.23 9.75
CA ARG A 168 -6.94 -1.81 10.18
C ARG A 168 -5.59 -1.42 10.77
N VAL A 169 -5.16 -0.18 10.53
CA VAL A 169 -3.96 0.36 11.17
C VAL A 169 -4.27 0.72 12.63
N SER A 170 -3.63 0.05 13.58
CA SER A 170 -3.75 0.33 15.02
C SER A 170 -2.65 1.27 15.52
N LYS A 171 -1.49 1.30 14.84
CA LYS A 171 -0.37 2.18 15.22
C LYS A 171 0.53 2.52 14.04
N ILE A 172 1.06 3.74 14.04
CA ILE A 172 2.16 4.17 13.16
C ILE A 172 3.22 4.87 14.01
N GLN A 173 4.48 4.47 13.86
CA GLN A 173 5.62 5.08 14.54
C GLN A 173 6.86 5.10 13.64
N ALA A 174 7.81 5.99 13.90
CA ALA A 174 9.11 5.94 13.24
C ALA A 174 9.89 4.70 13.71
N ALA A 175 10.64 4.06 12.82
CA ALA A 175 11.50 2.94 13.20
C ALA A 175 12.55 3.40 14.23
N GLY A 176 12.80 2.56 15.24
CA GLY A 176 13.81 2.82 16.27
C GLY A 176 13.45 3.87 17.34
N ARG A 177 12.16 4.22 17.49
CA ARG A 177 11.67 5.11 18.56
C ARG A 177 10.68 4.43 19.51
#